data_AF-A0A376CPS1-F1
#
_entry.id   AF-A0A376CPS1-F1
#
_cell.length_a   1.000
_cell.length_b   1.000
_cell.length_c   1.000
_cell.angle_alpha   90.00
_cell.angle_beta   90.00
_cell.angle_gamma   90.00
#
_symmetry.space_group_name_H-M   'P 1'
#
loop_
_entity.id
_entity.type
_entity.pdbx_description
1 polymer ?
#
loop_
_entity_poly.entity_id
_entity_poly.type
_entity_poly.pdbx_seq_one_letter_code
_entity_poly.pdbx_strand_id
1 'polypeptide(L)'
;MPVAEEQKPRIFQGGRDILISMGVLLLLMFVAVGFTGMCTFNPGAPESGPVKEVDAKTFTEMEARGMNFPVRYPEMGEGWMTNSARRAMVSGEPAPVVGWVTPNEGYVAMTQTGVDLDSAVRGVDSDPREYESSTTIAGHEVQLYTSEHDDVRDLRVVDMGDSVLLFTGAGSDEEFHELIDTAVNTEPIDTTT
;
A
#
# COMPACT_ATOMS: atom_id res chain seq x y z
N MET A 1 -56.65 -42.34 34.82
CA MET A 1 -55.58 -43.30 34.51
C MET A 1 -54.41 -42.46 33.99
N PRO A 2 -53.20 -42.57 34.56
CA PRO A 2 -52.09 -41.69 34.18
C PRO A 2 -51.54 -42.11 32.81
N VAL A 3 -51.26 -41.14 31.95
CA VAL A 3 -50.57 -41.34 30.66
C VAL A 3 -49.07 -41.37 30.96
N ALA A 4 -48.41 -42.44 30.54
CA ALA A 4 -46.97 -42.61 30.67
C ALA A 4 -46.23 -41.53 29.85
N GLU A 5 -45.32 -40.82 30.51
CA GLU A 5 -44.43 -39.84 29.91
C GLU A 5 -43.40 -40.56 29.04
N GLU A 6 -43.42 -40.33 27.73
CA GLU A 6 -42.47 -40.91 26.79
C GLU A 6 -41.09 -40.27 26.99
N GLN A 7 -40.20 -40.98 27.66
CA GLN A 7 -38.84 -40.50 27.88
C GLN A 7 -38.07 -40.50 26.56
N LYS A 8 -37.99 -39.31 25.95
CA LYS A 8 -37.10 -39.00 24.83
C LYS A 8 -35.70 -39.57 25.11
N PRO A 9 -35.14 -40.43 24.25
CA PRO A 9 -33.86 -41.07 24.52
C PRO A 9 -32.78 -39.98 24.68
N ARG A 10 -32.19 -39.91 25.88
CA ARG A 10 -31.12 -38.96 26.27
C ARG A 10 -29.77 -39.33 25.64
N ILE A 11 -29.78 -39.70 24.36
CA ILE A 11 -28.60 -40.12 23.59
C ILE A 11 -27.84 -38.93 22.98
N PHE A 12 -28.25 -37.70 23.26
CA PHE A 12 -27.67 -36.47 22.66
C PHE A 12 -27.21 -35.43 23.69
N GLN A 13 -26.98 -35.81 24.96
CA GLN A 13 -26.53 -34.87 26.00
C GLN A 13 -25.40 -35.41 26.88
N GLY A 14 -24.78 -36.53 26.50
CA GLY A 14 -23.56 -37.01 27.14
C GLY A 14 -22.35 -36.26 26.61
N GLY A 15 -21.47 -35.76 27.49
CA GLY A 15 -20.19 -35.16 27.08
C GLY A 15 -19.34 -36.08 26.19
N ARG A 16 -19.52 -37.39 26.33
CA ARG A 16 -18.92 -38.40 25.45
C ARG A 16 -19.45 -38.34 24.01
N ASP A 17 -20.74 -38.12 23.81
CA ASP A 17 -21.34 -38.07 22.47
C ASP A 17 -21.03 -36.73 21.79
N ILE A 18 -20.87 -35.65 22.57
CA ILE A 18 -20.33 -34.37 22.08
C ILE A 18 -18.89 -34.55 21.60
N LEU A 19 -18.04 -35.23 22.38
CA LEU A 19 -16.64 -35.52 21.98
C LEU A 19 -16.57 -36.41 20.73
N ILE A 20 -17.42 -37.44 20.63
CA ILE A 20 -17.51 -38.31 19.45
C ILE A 20 -17.98 -37.50 18.24
N SER A 21 -19.03 -36.70 18.38
CA SER A 21 -19.56 -35.89 17.28
C SER A 21 -18.56 -34.83 16.80
N MET A 22 -17.86 -34.18 17.73
CA MET A 22 -16.81 -33.21 17.42
C MET A 22 -15.62 -33.88 16.74
N GLY A 23 -15.21 -35.06 17.19
CA GLY A 23 -14.17 -35.85 16.54
C GLY A 23 -14.54 -36.26 15.10
N VAL A 24 -15.78 -36.72 14.90
CA VAL A 24 -16.29 -37.09 13.56
C VAL A 24 -16.37 -35.86 12.64
N LEU A 25 -16.81 -34.72 13.16
CA LEU A 25 -16.87 -33.48 12.38
C LEU A 25 -15.47 -33.00 11.97
N LEU A 26 -14.50 -33.00 12.89
CA LEU A 26 -13.12 -32.66 12.59
C LEU A 26 -12.51 -33.62 11.57
N LEU A 27 -12.75 -34.93 11.71
CA LEU A 27 -12.31 -35.92 10.73
C LEU A 27 -12.87 -35.63 9.33
N LEU A 28 -14.17 -35.35 9.22
CA LEU A 28 -14.81 -35.01 7.96
C LEU A 28 -14.24 -33.70 7.37
N MET A 29 -13.97 -32.70 8.22
CA MET A 29 -13.32 -31.46 7.79
C MET A 29 -11.90 -31.73 7.25
N PHE A 30 -11.11 -32.55 7.93
CA PHE A 30 -9.76 -32.93 7.47
C PHE A 30 -9.78 -33.75 6.17
N VAL A 31 -10.75 -34.65 5.99
CA VAL A 31 -10.88 -35.40 4.73
C VAL A 31 -11.33 -34.47 3.60
N ALA A 32 -12.31 -33.59 3.86
CA ALA A 32 -12.82 -32.67 2.85
C ALA A 32 -11.79 -31.64 2.40
N VAL A 33 -11.01 -31.07 3.33
CA VAL A 33 -10.02 -30.02 3.05
C VAL A 33 -8.63 -30.60 2.77
N GLY A 34 -8.23 -31.70 3.40
CA GLY A 34 -6.88 -32.25 3.30
C GLY A 34 -6.50 -32.70 1.89
N PHE A 35 -7.46 -33.20 1.10
CA PHE A 35 -7.23 -33.54 -0.31
C PHE A 35 -7.23 -32.33 -1.26
N THR A 36 -7.68 -31.16 -0.82
CA THR A 36 -7.72 -29.96 -1.67
C THR A 36 -6.37 -29.26 -1.79
N GLY A 37 -5.40 -29.60 -0.92
CA GLY A 37 -4.09 -28.93 -0.89
C GLY A 37 -4.16 -27.44 -0.54
N MET A 38 -5.31 -26.94 -0.07
CA MET A 38 -5.53 -25.51 0.20
C MET A 38 -4.97 -25.02 1.55
N CYS A 39 -4.51 -25.91 2.42
CA CYS A 39 -3.75 -25.55 3.61
C CYS A 39 -2.26 -25.60 3.28
N THR A 40 -1.73 -24.56 2.62
CA THR A 40 -0.28 -24.40 2.52
C THR A 40 0.26 -24.02 3.89
N PHE A 41 0.97 -24.95 4.52
CA PHE A 41 1.77 -24.67 5.70
C PHE A 41 3.07 -24.06 5.18
N ASN A 42 3.20 -22.73 5.27
CA ASN A 42 4.40 -22.02 4.85
C ASN A 42 5.21 -21.56 6.09
N PRO A 43 6.05 -22.43 6.68
CA PRO A 43 6.85 -22.11 7.86
C PRO A 43 8.10 -21.25 7.54
N GLY A 44 8.25 -20.78 6.30
CA GLY A 44 9.25 -19.78 5.91
C GLY A 44 8.64 -18.39 5.82
N ALA A 45 9.47 -17.35 5.90
CA ALA A 45 9.07 -16.00 5.51
C ALA A 45 8.37 -16.05 4.14
N PRO A 46 7.37 -15.18 3.86
CA PRO A 46 6.75 -15.15 2.55
C PRO A 46 7.85 -15.09 1.51
N GLU A 47 7.99 -16.11 0.65
CA GLU A 47 8.73 -15.91 -0.58
C GLU A 47 7.97 -14.80 -1.28
N SER A 48 8.54 -13.60 -1.28
CA SER A 48 8.09 -12.49 -2.10
C SER A 48 8.01 -13.06 -3.51
N GLY A 49 6.80 -13.44 -3.94
CA GLY A 49 6.56 -13.92 -5.29
C GLY A 49 7.14 -12.90 -6.25
N PRO A 50 7.61 -13.32 -7.45
CA PRO A 50 8.43 -12.50 -8.33
C PRO A 50 7.79 -11.12 -8.44
N VAL A 51 8.47 -10.11 -7.89
CA VAL A 51 8.02 -8.73 -7.89
C VAL A 51 7.82 -8.37 -9.36
N LYS A 52 6.57 -8.19 -9.78
CA LYS A 52 6.27 -7.88 -11.17
C LYS A 52 6.65 -6.43 -11.39
N GLU A 53 7.76 -6.23 -12.09
CA GLU A 53 8.11 -4.94 -12.63
C GLU A 53 6.98 -4.44 -13.51
N VAL A 54 6.49 -3.24 -13.21
CA VAL A 54 5.46 -2.57 -14.00
C VAL A 54 6.12 -1.54 -14.89
N ASP A 55 5.60 -1.37 -16.10
CA ASP A 55 6.03 -0.30 -17.00
C ASP A 55 5.43 1.05 -16.53
N ALA A 56 6.00 1.59 -15.44
CA ALA A 56 5.59 2.88 -14.90
C ALA A 56 5.97 4.04 -15.83
N LYS A 57 6.96 3.88 -16.70
CA LYS A 57 7.34 4.91 -17.65
C LYS A 57 6.23 5.15 -18.66
N THR A 58 5.76 4.10 -19.34
CA THR A 58 4.64 4.18 -20.28
C THR A 58 3.37 4.67 -19.56
N PHE A 59 3.11 4.20 -18.34
CA PHE A 59 1.99 4.70 -17.53
C PHE A 59 2.10 6.21 -17.28
N THR A 60 3.25 6.68 -16.79
CA THR A 60 3.45 8.08 -16.41
C THR A 60 3.41 9.01 -17.62
N GLU A 61 3.93 8.58 -18.77
CA GLU A 61 3.80 9.30 -20.04
C GLU A 61 2.34 9.40 -20.50
N MET A 62 1.54 8.35 -20.32
CA MET A 62 0.11 8.39 -20.63
C MET A 62 -0.64 9.34 -19.70
N GLU A 63 -0.33 9.32 -18.40
CA GLU A 63 -0.92 10.24 -17.43
C GLU A 63 -0.55 11.68 -17.74
N ALA A 64 0.72 11.97 -18.04
CA ALA A 64 1.22 13.32 -18.33
C ALA A 64 0.39 14.04 -19.42
N ARG A 65 -0.04 13.34 -20.46
CA ARG A 65 -0.87 13.90 -21.55
C ARG A 65 -2.28 14.31 -21.11
N GLY A 66 -2.77 13.74 -20.01
CA GLY A 66 -4.11 14.00 -19.46
C GLY A 66 -4.12 14.96 -18.27
N MET A 67 -2.96 15.34 -17.74
CA MET A 67 -2.84 16.23 -16.59
C MET A 67 -2.70 17.70 -17.02
N ASN A 68 -3.15 18.60 -16.15
CA ASN A 68 -3.00 20.06 -16.29
C ASN A 68 -1.77 20.60 -15.53
N PHE A 69 -0.92 19.72 -15.00
CA PHE A 69 0.32 20.03 -14.29
C PHE A 69 1.48 19.19 -14.84
N PRO A 70 2.74 19.63 -14.70
CA PRO A 70 3.89 18.86 -15.17
C PRO A 70 4.09 17.58 -14.37
N VAL A 71 4.14 16.44 -15.07
CA VAL A 71 4.35 15.11 -14.47
C VAL A 71 5.78 14.64 -14.77
N ARG A 72 6.46 14.11 -13.77
CA ARG A 72 7.85 13.61 -13.83
C ARG A 72 7.89 12.11 -13.60
N TYR A 73 8.88 11.42 -14.15
CA TYR A 73 9.16 10.02 -13.85
C TYR A 73 10.64 9.86 -13.48
N PRO A 74 10.99 9.84 -12.18
CA PRO A 74 12.37 9.60 -11.76
C PRO A 74 12.77 8.15 -12.06
N GLU A 75 13.75 7.98 -12.95
CA GLU A 75 14.37 6.68 -13.22
C GLU A 75 15.40 6.38 -12.12
N MET A 76 15.03 5.49 -11.20
CA MET A 76 15.88 5.08 -10.09
C MET A 76 16.96 4.08 -10.52
N GLY A 77 18.09 4.09 -9.81
CA GLY A 77 19.28 3.29 -10.12
C GLY A 77 19.23 1.83 -9.67
N GLU A 78 20.42 1.23 -9.53
CA GLU A 78 20.58 -0.17 -9.14
C GLU A 78 19.87 -0.50 -7.81
N GLY A 79 19.17 -1.64 -7.76
CA GLY A 79 18.48 -2.14 -6.57
C GLY A 79 17.07 -1.59 -6.36
N TRP A 80 16.71 -0.49 -7.02
CA TRP A 80 15.34 0.02 -7.02
C TRP A 80 14.49 -0.73 -8.04
N MET A 81 13.28 -1.12 -7.65
CA MET A 81 12.35 -1.78 -8.55
C MET A 81 11.00 -1.10 -8.54
N THR A 82 10.55 -0.62 -9.69
CA THR A 82 9.19 -0.12 -9.86
C THR A 82 8.19 -1.27 -9.70
N ASN A 83 7.48 -1.26 -8.58
CA ASN A 83 6.53 -2.32 -8.22
C ASN A 83 5.07 -1.94 -8.52
N SER A 84 4.75 -0.65 -8.53
CA SER A 84 3.39 -0.20 -8.81
C SER A 84 3.34 1.11 -9.58
N ALA A 85 2.29 1.24 -10.39
CA ALA A 85 1.95 2.43 -11.14
C ALA A 85 0.43 2.47 -11.26
N ARG A 86 -0.20 3.54 -10.78
CA ARG A 86 -1.67 3.66 -10.75
C ARG A 86 -2.09 5.12 -10.71
N ARG A 87 -3.33 5.38 -11.13
CA ARG A 87 -4.00 6.66 -10.89
C ARG A 87 -4.72 6.63 -9.55
N ALA A 88 -4.51 7.65 -8.74
CA ALA A 88 -5.25 7.97 -7.53
C ALA A 88 -6.10 9.22 -7.74
N MET A 89 -6.79 9.65 -6.68
CA MET A 89 -7.47 10.93 -6.61
C MET A 89 -6.94 11.68 -5.39
N VAL A 90 -6.50 12.92 -5.58
CA VAL A 90 -6.11 13.83 -4.49
C VAL A 90 -7.03 15.03 -4.56
N SER A 91 -7.80 15.28 -3.50
CA SER A 91 -8.77 16.37 -3.44
C SER A 91 -9.74 16.45 -4.64
N GLY A 92 -10.11 15.28 -5.17
CA GLY A 92 -11.05 15.16 -6.30
C GLY A 92 -10.42 15.31 -7.69
N GLU A 93 -9.10 15.49 -7.78
CA GLU A 93 -8.36 15.55 -9.04
C GLU A 93 -7.50 14.29 -9.27
N PRO A 94 -7.35 13.82 -10.53
CA PRO A 94 -6.46 12.70 -10.85
C PRO A 94 -5.02 12.95 -10.44
N ALA A 95 -4.40 11.97 -9.79
CA ALA A 95 -3.01 12.04 -9.33
C ALA A 95 -2.27 10.74 -9.68
N PRO A 96 -1.24 10.76 -10.56
CA PRO A 96 -0.45 9.57 -10.83
C PRO A 96 0.40 9.21 -9.60
N VAL A 97 0.45 7.92 -9.32
CA VAL A 97 1.24 7.33 -8.23
C VAL A 97 2.16 6.28 -8.81
N VAL A 98 3.45 6.39 -8.51
CA VAL A 98 4.45 5.37 -8.80
C VAL A 98 5.05 4.91 -7.48
N GLY A 99 5.18 3.60 -7.32
CA GLY A 99 5.75 2.98 -6.12
C GLY A 99 6.91 2.07 -6.47
N TRP A 100 7.94 2.13 -5.63
CA TRP A 100 9.17 1.35 -5.75
C TRP A 100 9.36 0.47 -4.52
N VAL A 101 9.84 -0.75 -4.77
CA VAL A 101 10.57 -1.52 -3.77
C VAL A 101 12.01 -1.01 -3.78
N THR A 102 12.52 -0.66 -2.60
CA THR A 102 13.85 -0.04 -2.42
C THR A 102 14.96 -1.10 -2.34
N PRO A 103 16.24 -0.71 -2.45
CA PRO A 103 17.35 -1.65 -2.31
C PRO A 103 17.38 -2.42 -0.98
N ASN A 104 16.84 -1.83 0.10
CA ASN A 104 16.72 -2.50 1.40
C ASN A 104 15.38 -3.21 1.60
N GLU A 105 14.69 -3.59 0.52
CA GLU A 105 13.40 -4.27 0.51
C GLU A 105 12.24 -3.47 1.15
N GLY A 106 12.45 -2.17 1.35
CA GLY A 106 11.42 -1.22 1.76
C GLY A 106 10.49 -0.87 0.61
N TYR A 107 9.49 -0.02 0.89
CA TYR A 107 8.58 0.50 -0.13
C TYR A 107 8.44 2.00 0.02
N VAL A 108 8.54 2.73 -1.09
CA VAL A 108 8.23 4.16 -1.14
C VAL A 108 7.38 4.46 -2.37
N ALA A 109 6.48 5.42 -2.26
CA ALA A 109 5.63 5.86 -3.34
C ALA A 109 5.69 7.38 -3.51
N MET A 110 5.71 7.81 -4.76
CA MET A 110 5.57 9.21 -5.15
C MET A 110 4.20 9.41 -5.78
N THR A 111 3.43 10.35 -5.23
CA THR A 111 2.18 10.87 -5.79
C THR A 111 2.44 12.26 -6.33
N GLN A 112 1.88 12.59 -7.49
CA GLN A 112 2.00 13.93 -8.09
C GLN A 112 0.62 14.52 -8.28
N THR A 113 0.46 15.81 -8.00
CA THR A 113 -0.84 16.49 -8.14
C THR A 113 -0.65 17.96 -8.53
N GLY A 114 -1.65 18.52 -9.21
CA GLY A 114 -1.73 19.95 -9.54
C GLY A 114 -2.49 20.77 -8.49
N VAL A 115 -3.01 20.12 -7.44
CA VAL A 115 -3.68 20.83 -6.34
C VAL A 115 -2.66 21.53 -5.44
N ASP A 116 -3.08 22.59 -4.75
CA ASP A 116 -2.21 23.35 -3.83
C ASP A 116 -1.73 22.48 -2.66
N LEU A 117 -0.59 22.84 -2.07
CA LEU A 117 0.08 22.07 -1.01
C LEU A 117 -0.85 21.66 0.14
N ASP A 118 -1.64 22.59 0.67
CA ASP A 118 -2.50 22.31 1.83
C ASP A 118 -3.65 21.36 1.44
N SER A 119 -4.26 21.55 0.27
CA SER A 119 -5.23 20.61 -0.29
C SER A 119 -4.61 19.25 -0.65
N ALA A 120 -3.33 19.21 -1.02
CA ALA A 120 -2.62 17.98 -1.36
C ALA A 120 -2.38 17.13 -0.11
N VAL A 121 -1.83 17.73 0.94
CA VAL A 121 -1.59 17.08 2.25
C VAL A 121 -2.88 16.54 2.84
N ARG A 122 -3.95 17.35 2.85
CA ARG A 122 -5.26 16.94 3.40
C ARG A 122 -6.03 15.97 2.51
N GLY A 123 -5.67 15.89 1.22
CA GLY A 123 -6.43 15.17 0.20
C GLY A 123 -5.81 13.86 -0.27
N VAL A 124 -4.59 13.52 0.17
CA VAL A 124 -3.87 12.32 -0.28
C VAL A 124 -4.48 11.03 0.26
N ASP A 125 -4.98 11.06 1.49
CA ASP A 125 -5.73 10.01 2.16
C ASP A 125 -6.61 10.61 3.27
N SER A 126 -7.24 9.77 4.09
CA SER A 126 -8.10 10.21 5.21
C SER A 126 -7.36 10.47 6.52
N ASP A 127 -6.04 10.25 6.55
CA ASP A 127 -5.27 10.18 7.77
C ASP A 127 -4.68 11.55 8.13
N PRO A 128 -5.05 12.12 9.29
CA PRO A 128 -4.60 13.44 9.67
C PRO A 128 -3.10 13.44 9.99
N ARG A 129 -2.41 14.45 9.47
CA ARG A 129 -0.99 14.72 9.74
C ARG A 129 -0.79 16.21 10.01
N GLU A 130 0.17 16.52 10.86
CA GLU A 130 0.59 17.89 11.17
C GLU A 130 2.00 18.13 10.66
N TYR A 131 2.30 19.38 10.31
CA TYR A 131 3.66 19.78 9.93
C TYR A 131 4.59 19.60 11.14
N GLU A 132 5.70 18.88 10.95
CA GLU A 132 6.70 18.68 11.98
C GLU A 132 7.96 19.51 11.73
N SER A 133 8.53 19.39 10.53
CA SER A 133 9.80 20.03 10.18
C SER A 133 9.96 20.16 8.67
N SER A 134 10.98 20.89 8.23
CA SER A 134 11.41 20.90 6.83
C SER A 134 12.92 20.73 6.71
N THR A 135 13.35 20.12 5.61
CA THR A 135 14.75 19.99 5.20
C THR A 135 14.92 20.49 3.77
N THR A 136 16.16 20.67 3.33
CA THR A 136 16.45 21.10 1.95
C THR A 136 17.15 19.96 1.19
N ILE A 137 16.59 19.57 0.05
CA ILE A 137 17.17 18.59 -0.87
C ILE A 137 17.24 19.22 -2.26
N ALA A 138 18.42 19.20 -2.88
CA ALA A 138 18.69 19.84 -4.19
C ALA A 138 18.17 21.29 -4.33
N GLY A 139 18.13 22.06 -3.24
CA GLY A 139 17.63 23.44 -3.24
C GLY A 139 16.10 23.59 -3.14
N HIS A 140 15.36 22.49 -3.02
CA HIS A 140 13.92 22.46 -2.76
C HIS A 140 13.66 22.23 -1.26
N GLU A 141 12.64 22.91 -0.72
CA GLU A 141 12.15 22.62 0.62
C GLU A 141 11.32 21.32 0.60
N VAL A 142 11.65 20.41 1.51
CA VAL A 142 10.95 19.15 1.73
C VAL A 142 10.30 19.23 3.10
N GLN A 143 8.97 19.31 3.14
CA GLN A 143 8.19 19.41 4.37
C GLN A 143 7.81 18.01 4.86
N LEU A 144 8.06 17.74 6.14
CA LEU A 144 7.69 16.49 6.81
C LEU A 144 6.40 16.71 7.60
N TYR A 145 5.42 15.87 7.29
CA TYR A 145 4.14 15.79 7.98
C TYR A 145 4.01 14.44 8.68
N THR A 146 3.75 14.46 9.98
CA THR A 146 3.66 13.26 10.83
C THR A 146 2.34 13.22 11.59
N SER A 147 2.04 12.10 12.22
CA SER A 147 0.82 11.92 13.02
C SER A 147 1.18 11.43 14.42
N GLU A 148 0.33 11.73 15.41
CA GLU A 148 0.43 11.11 16.73
C GLU A 148 -0.02 9.63 16.72
N HIS A 149 -0.59 9.17 15.61
CA HIS A 149 -1.05 7.80 15.40
C HIS A 149 0.03 6.93 14.74
N ASP A 150 0.50 5.90 15.43
CA ASP A 150 1.59 5.03 14.98
C ASP A 150 1.29 4.23 13.68
N ASP A 151 0.01 4.09 13.31
CA ASP A 151 -0.42 3.41 12.08
C ASP A 151 -0.47 4.33 10.86
N VAL A 152 -0.33 5.65 11.06
CA VAL A 152 -0.30 6.64 9.99
C VAL A 152 1.15 6.84 9.54
N ARG A 153 1.38 6.63 8.24
CA ARG A 153 2.71 6.83 7.64
C ARG A 153 3.01 8.31 7.47
N ASP A 154 4.24 8.70 7.77
CA ASP A 154 4.74 10.04 7.48
C ASP A 154 4.61 10.38 5.99
N LEU A 155 4.50 11.67 5.73
CA LEU A 155 4.34 12.24 4.41
C LEU A 155 5.40 13.33 4.21
N ARG A 156 6.29 13.12 3.25
CA ARG A 156 7.26 14.14 2.81
C ARG A 156 6.68 14.83 1.58
N VAL A 157 6.70 16.16 1.54
CA VAL A 157 6.02 16.95 0.51
C VAL A 157 6.98 17.99 -0.06
N VAL A 158 6.98 18.10 -1.39
CA VAL A 158 7.75 19.11 -2.12
C VAL A 158 6.81 19.89 -3.03
N ASP A 159 6.80 21.21 -2.87
CA ASP A 159 6.12 22.13 -3.79
C ASP A 159 7.07 22.53 -4.92
N MET A 160 6.72 22.14 -6.15
CA MET A 160 7.47 22.49 -7.36
C MET A 160 6.96 23.79 -8.00
N GLY A 161 5.97 24.46 -7.38
CA GLY A 161 5.30 25.67 -7.85
C GLY A 161 4.19 25.42 -8.87
N ASP A 162 4.40 24.48 -9.79
CA ASP A 162 3.42 24.05 -10.79
C ASP A 162 2.74 22.71 -10.47
N SER A 163 3.25 22.01 -9.46
CA SER A 163 2.85 20.67 -9.04
C SER A 163 3.36 20.41 -7.63
N VAL A 164 2.68 19.50 -6.91
CA VAL A 164 3.10 19.03 -5.58
C VAL A 164 3.46 17.56 -5.68
N LEU A 165 4.64 17.21 -5.16
CA LEU A 165 5.14 15.85 -5.06
C LEU A 165 4.98 15.38 -3.61
N LEU A 166 4.30 14.25 -3.40
CA LEU A 166 4.08 13.67 -2.09
C LEU A 166 4.71 12.28 -2.02
N PHE A 167 5.48 12.03 -0.97
CA PHE A 167 6.23 10.81 -0.76
C PHE A 167 5.81 10.15 0.56
N THR A 168 5.45 8.88 0.50
CA THR A 168 5.09 8.09 1.68
C THR A 168 5.52 6.63 1.51
N GLY A 169 5.61 5.89 2.60
CA GLY A 169 6.07 4.50 2.58
C GLY A 169 6.75 4.07 3.87
N ALA A 170 7.52 3.00 3.77
CA ALA A 170 8.29 2.39 4.85
C ALA A 170 9.77 2.22 4.47
N GLY A 171 10.29 3.06 3.58
CA GLY A 171 11.72 3.17 3.29
C GLY A 171 12.49 3.97 4.35
N SER A 172 13.82 3.89 4.33
CA SER A 172 14.68 4.69 5.20
C SER A 172 14.72 6.17 4.78
N ASP A 173 15.21 7.04 5.67
CA ASP A 173 15.39 8.46 5.34
C ASP A 173 16.33 8.67 4.16
N GLU A 174 17.37 7.85 4.04
CA GLU A 174 18.30 7.88 2.89
C GLU A 174 17.61 7.48 1.58
N GLU A 175 16.73 6.49 1.61
CA GLU A 175 15.97 6.06 0.42
C GLU A 175 14.96 7.13 0.00
N PHE A 176 14.28 7.76 0.96
CA PHE A 176 13.44 8.94 0.67
C PHE A 176 14.27 10.08 0.11
N HIS A 177 15.45 10.36 0.68
CA HIS A 177 16.33 11.41 0.19
C HIS A 177 16.76 11.14 -1.26
N GLU A 178 17.17 9.92 -1.59
CA GLU A 178 17.59 9.54 -2.95
C GLU A 178 16.44 9.69 -3.96
N LEU A 179 15.23 9.21 -3.62
CA LEU A 179 14.06 9.35 -4.49
C LEU A 179 13.66 10.83 -4.65
N ILE A 180 13.64 11.60 -3.57
CA ILE A 180 13.27 13.02 -3.62
C ILE A 180 14.30 13.81 -4.44
N ASP A 181 15.60 13.62 -4.19
CA ASP A 181 16.68 14.25 -4.95
C ASP A 181 16.58 13.94 -6.45
N THR A 182 16.34 12.68 -6.79
CA THR A 182 16.14 12.26 -8.18
C THR A 182 14.88 12.90 -8.77
N ALA A 183 13.77 12.89 -8.05
CA ALA A 183 12.48 13.41 -8.52
C ALA A 183 12.50 14.91 -8.79
N VAL A 184 13.09 15.72 -7.91
CA VAL A 184 13.14 17.18 -8.08
C VAL A 184 14.11 17.60 -9.19
N ASN A 185 15.16 16.82 -9.43
CA ASN A 185 16.10 17.04 -10.54
C ASN A 185 15.63 16.44 -11.88
N THR A 186 14.55 15.67 -11.88
CA THR A 186 13.98 15.07 -13.10
C THR A 186 13.15 16.10 -13.86
N GLU A 187 13.46 16.28 -15.14
CA GLU A 187 12.65 17.13 -16.02
C GLU A 187 11.24 16.55 -16.21
N PRO A 188 10.19 17.39 -16.29
CA PRO A 188 8.86 16.91 -16.64
C PRO A 188 8.83 16.24 -18.01
N ILE A 189 7.92 15.28 -18.16
CA ILE A 189 7.66 14.59 -19.43
C ILE A 189 7.14 15.62 -20.45
N ASP A 190 7.79 15.69 -21.61
CA ASP A 190 7.33 16.52 -22.71
C ASP A 190 6.04 15.96 -23.31
N THR A 191 5.00 16.79 -23.34
CA THR A 191 3.67 16.44 -23.85
C THR A 191 3.37 17.07 -25.21
N THR A 192 4.34 17.78 -25.83
CA THR A 192 4.17 18.58 -27.05
C THR A 192 4.17 17.78 -28.37
N THR A 193 3.90 16.48 -28.35
CA THR A 193 3.92 15.63 -29.56
C THR A 193 2.56 15.52 -30.25
#